data_AF-A0A2S6VHD4-F1
#
_entry.id   AF-A0A2S6VHD4-F1
#
_cell.length_a   1.000
_cell.length_b   1.000
_cell.length_c   1.000
_cell.angle_alpha   90.00
_cell.angle_beta   90.00
_cell.angle_gamma   90.00
#
_symmetry.space_group_name_H-M   'P 1'
#
loop_
_entity.id
_entity.type
_entity.pdbx_description
1 polymer ?
#
loop_
_entity_poly.entity_id
_entity_poly.type
_entity_poly.pdbx_seq_one_letter_code
_entity_poly.pdbx_strand_id
1 'polypeptide(L)' 'MYHFPASFIKSQTIARLLCRIIPAHCPFERNIQIGQIHLHIPPLCKLNPLYKEIVNLRFLCLSYLAEECGEDISSYC' A
#
# COMPACT_ATOMS: atom_id res chain seq x y z
N MET A 1 10.98 -14.49 -10.27
CA MET A 1 11.54 -13.14 -10.31
C MET A 1 10.70 -12.32 -11.28
N TYR A 2 9.67 -11.65 -10.78
CA TYR A 2 8.90 -10.72 -11.62
C TYR A 2 9.70 -9.43 -11.70
N HIS A 3 10.34 -9.19 -12.84
CA HIS A 3 10.90 -7.89 -13.17
C HIS A 3 9.70 -7.00 -13.51
N PHE A 4 9.12 -6.34 -12.50
CA PHE A 4 8.08 -5.34 -12.73
C PHE A 4 8.78 -4.06 -13.20
N PRO A 5 8.54 -3.58 -14.43
CA PRO A 5 9.20 -2.37 -14.88
C PRO A 5 8.57 -1.19 -14.13
N ALA A 6 9.27 -0.71 -13.10
CA ALA A 6 9.01 0.57 -12.46
C ALA A 6 9.27 1.78 -13.41
N SER A 7 9.60 1.50 -14.68
CA SER A 7 9.94 2.46 -15.76
C SER A 7 8.91 3.56 -16.06
N PHE A 8 7.68 3.45 -15.55
CA PHE A 8 6.64 4.49 -15.66
C PHE A 8 6.65 5.49 -14.49
N ILE A 9 7.24 5.12 -13.35
CA ILE A 9 7.37 6.00 -12.18
C ILE A 9 8.69 6.74 -12.32
N LYS A 10 8.64 8.06 -12.52
CA LYS A 10 9.85 8.89 -12.72
C LYS A 10 10.02 9.98 -11.69
N SER A 11 9.17 9.99 -10.66
CA SER A 11 9.19 11.02 -9.61
C SER A 11 9.25 10.36 -8.25
N GLN A 12 10.41 10.48 -7.60
CA GLN A 12 10.62 10.02 -6.23
C GLN A 12 9.64 10.69 -5.26
N THR A 13 9.40 12.00 -5.43
CA THR A 13 8.46 12.76 -4.59
C THR A 13 7.04 12.19 -4.68
N ILE A 14 6.55 11.88 -5.89
CA ILE A 14 5.23 11.27 -6.08
C ILE A 14 5.20 9.85 -5.50
N ALA A 15 6.25 9.05 -5.72
CA ALA A 15 6.33 7.69 -5.18
C ALA A 15 6.26 7.69 -3.64
N ARG A 16 6.99 8.58 -2.96
CA ARG A 16 6.93 8.74 -1.50
C ARG A 16 5.54 9.17 -1.03
N LEU A 17 4.93 10.13 -1.72
CA LEU A 17 3.58 10.61 -1.39
C LEU A 17 2.55 9.48 -1.48
N LEU A 18 2.58 8.72 -2.58
CA LEU A 18 1.69 7.57 -2.77
C LEU A 18 1.95 6.47 -1.72
N CYS A 19 3.22 6.21 -1.38
CA CYS A 19 3.58 5.27 -0.31
C CYS A 19 3.18 5.74 1.09
N ARG A 20 2.82 7.02 1.28
CA ARG A 20 2.28 7.52 2.57
C ARG A 20 0.77 7.55 2.60
N ILE A 21 0.13 7.84 1.47
CA ILE A 21 -1.33 7.99 1.39
C ILE A 21 -2.04 6.65 1.19
N ILE A 22 -1.50 5.76 0.35
CA ILE A 22 -2.10 4.45 0.12
C ILE A 22 -1.74 3.56 1.31
N PRO A 23 -2.69 2.99 2.07
CA PRO A 23 -2.35 2.20 3.25
C PRO A 23 -1.67 0.86 2.89
N ALA A 24 -0.76 0.38 3.75
CA ALA A 24 -0.11 -0.94 3.61
C ALA A 24 -1.07 -2.10 3.90
N HIS A 25 -2.08 -1.84 4.73
CA HIS A 25 -3.13 -2.78 5.08
C HIS A 25 -4.49 -2.30 4.60
N CYS A 26 -5.45 -3.20 4.53
CA CYS A 26 -6.80 -2.87 4.12
C CYS A 26 -7.45 -1.94 5.17
N PRO A 27 -7.83 -0.69 4.82
CA PRO A 27 -8.35 0.26 5.81
C PRO A 27 -9.72 -0.15 6.37
N PHE A 28 -10.38 -1.10 5.71
CA PHE A 28 -11.65 -1.66 6.15
C PHE A 28 -11.48 -2.77 7.18
N GLU A 29 -10.37 -3.51 7.14
CA GLU A 29 -10.10 -4.56 8.13
C GLU A 29 -9.67 -3.91 9.44
N ARG A 30 -10.42 -4.15 10.50
CA ARG A 30 -10.11 -3.60 11.83
C ARG A 30 -10.88 -4.30 12.92
N ASN A 31 -10.29 -4.31 14.10
CA ASN A 31 -10.98 -4.70 15.32
C ASN A 31 -11.61 -3.46 15.95
N ILE A 32 -12.89 -3.56 16.30
CA ILE A 32 -13.62 -2.54 17.05
C ILE A 32 -13.90 -3.12 18.43
N GLN A 33 -13.45 -2.40 19.45
CA GLN A 33 -13.75 -2.73 20.84
C GLN A 33 -14.66 -1.67 21.46
N ILE A 34 -15.83 -2.09 21.94
CA ILE A 34 -16.78 -1.26 22.68
C ILE A 34 -17.09 -1.96 23.99
N GLY A 35 -16.38 -1.59 25.06
CA GLY A 35 -16.48 -2.27 26.36
C GLY A 35 -16.03 -3.73 26.28
N GLN A 36 -16.94 -4.65 26.62
CA GLN A 36 -16.74 -6.11 26.51
C GLN A 36 -17.01 -6.65 25.10
N ILE A 37 -17.55 -5.84 24.18
CA ILE A 37 -17.86 -6.27 22.81
C ILE A 37 -16.62 -6.11 21.95
N HIS A 38 -16.18 -7.21 21.35
CA HIS A 38 -15.11 -7.27 20.36
C HIS A 38 -15.69 -7.67 19.01
N LEU A 39 -15.66 -6.76 18.05
CA LEU A 39 -16.11 -7.01 16.68
C LEU A 39 -14.92 -6.95 15.73
N HIS A 40 -14.72 -8.02 14.96
CA HIS A 40 -13.75 -8.05 13.88
C HIS A 40 -14.44 -7.71 12.55
N ILE A 41 -14.03 -6.61 11.91
CA ILE A 41 -14.41 -6.31 10.53
C ILE A 41 -13.41 -7.01 9.61
N PRO A 42 -13.84 -7.94 8.75
CA PRO A 42 -12.94 -8.65 7.84
C PRO A 42 -12.40 -7.71 6.74
N PRO A 43 -11.39 -8.14 5.98
CA PRO A 43 -10.91 -7.41 4.82
C PRO A 43 -11.99 -7.28 3.75
N LEU A 44 -12.64 -6.11 3.70
CA LEU A 44 -13.66 -5.77 2.69
C LEU A 44 -13.06 -5.19 1.40
N CYS A 45 -11.79 -5.50 1.14
CA CYS A 45 -10.99 -4.84 0.13
C CYS A 45 -11.47 -5.10 -1.30
N LYS A 46 -12.36 -6.09 -1.50
CA LYS A 46 -13.02 -6.36 -2.80
C LYS A 46 -14.25 -5.48 -3.06
N LEU A 47 -14.74 -4.70 -2.08
CA LEU A 47 -15.87 -3.79 -2.29
C LEU A 47 -15.50 -2.58 -3.15
N ASN A 48 -14.25 -2.12 -3.09
CA ASN A 48 -13.76 -1.06 -3.96
C ASN A 48 -13.29 -1.69 -5.28
N PRO A 49 -13.92 -1.37 -6.43
CA PRO A 49 -13.53 -1.91 -7.72
C PRO A 49 -12.07 -1.64 -8.11
N LEU A 50 -11.44 -0.61 -7.53
CA LEU A 50 -10.08 -0.17 -7.84
C LEU A 50 -9.03 -0.60 -6.80
N TYR A 51 -9.39 -1.44 -5.83
CA TYR A 51 -8.47 -1.80 -4.74
C TYR A 51 -7.19 -2.47 -5.24
N LYS A 52 -7.30 -3.39 -6.20
CA LYS A 52 -6.15 -4.14 -6.72
C LYS A 52 -5.16 -3.22 -7.41
N GLU A 53 -5.67 -2.28 -8.21
CA GLU A 53 -4.91 -1.29 -8.93
C GLU A 53 -4.18 -0.35 -7.96
N ILE A 54 -4.85 0.09 -6.89
CA ILE A 54 -4.26 0.95 -5.86
C ILE A 54 -3.15 0.23 -5.08
N VAL A 55 -3.37 -1.03 -4.67
CA VAL A 55 -2.35 -1.83 -3.98
C VAL A 55 -1.17 -2.11 -4.91
N ASN A 56 -1.44 -2.42 -6.18
CA ASN A 56 -0.41 -2.62 -7.18
C ASN A 56 0.40 -1.34 -7.42
N LEU A 57 -0.25 -0.17 -7.46
CA LEU A 57 0.43 1.12 -7.55
C LEU A 57 1.37 1.33 -6.35
N ARG A 58 0.92 1.06 -5.13
CA ARG A 58 1.78 1.12 -3.93
C ARG A 58 3.00 0.21 -4.07
N PHE A 59 2.79 -1.03 -4.48
CA PHE A 59 3.88 -1.99 -4.67
C PHE A 59 4.90 -1.50 -5.70
N LEU A 60 4.44 -0.95 -6.82
CA LEU A 60 5.31 -0.38 -7.86
C LEU A 60 6.09 0.84 -7.33
N CYS A 61 5.45 1.72 -6.55
CA CYS A 61 6.13 2.85 -5.92
C CYS A 61 7.21 2.41 -4.92
N LEU A 62 6.92 1.40 -4.07
CA LEU A 62 7.90 0.86 -3.13
C LEU A 62 9.07 0.19 -3.86
N SER A 63 8.79 -0.58 -4.91
CA SER A 63 9.83 -1.23 -5.73
C SER A 63 10.73 -0.19 -6.41
N TYR A 64 10.15 0.87 -6.99
CA TYR A 64 10.90 1.99 -7.56
C TYR A 64 11.80 2.67 -6.51
N LEU A 65 11.28 2.94 -5.32
CA LEU A 65 12.03 3.58 -4.24
C LEU A 65 13.21 2.70 -3.76
N ALA A 66 12.98 1.39 -3.62
CA ALA A 66 14.01 0.45 -3.15
C ALA A 66 15.06 0.14 -4.22
N GLU A 67 14.64 -0.24 -5.42
CA GLU A 67 15.52 -0.79 -6.46
C GLU A 67 16.18 0.29 -7.32
N GLU A 68 15.44 1.33 -7.73
CA GLU A 68 15.97 2.38 -8.60
C GLU A 68 16.55 3.56 -7.82
N CYS A 69 15.92 3.93 -6.70
CA CYS A 69 16.36 5.06 -5.88
C CYS A 69 17.27 4.68 -4.71
N GLY A 70 17.36 3.38 -4.36
CA GLY A 70 18.16 2.91 -3.21
C GLY A 70 17.69 3.41 -1.85
N GLU A 71 16.41 3.77 -1.72
CA GLU A 71 15.83 4.26 -0.46
C GLU A 71 15.47 3.11 0.48
N ASP A 72 15.67 3.31 1.79
CA ASP A 72 15.15 2.39 2.80
C ASP A 72 13.62 2.52 2.91
N ILE A 73 12.93 1.49 2.44
CA ILE A 73 11.47 1.46 2.41
C ILE A 73 10.83 0.95 3.71
N SER A 74 11.61 0.57 4.72
CA SER A 74 11.10 0.11 6.02
C SER A 74 10.15 1.13 6.68
N SER A 75 10.37 2.42 6.43
CA SER A 75 9.52 3.51 6.89
C SER A 75 8.08 3.52 6.33
N TYR A 76 7.80 2.70 5.31
CA TYR A 76 6.49 2.57 4.68
C TYR A 76 5.79 1.23 5.02
N CYS A 77 6.38 0.37 5.84
CA CYS A 77 5.84 -0.94 6.20
C CYS A 77 5.08 -0.95 7.52
#